data_AF-A0A5C7KSZ4-F1
#
_entry.id   AF-A0A5C7KSZ4-F1
#
_cell.length_a   1.000
_cell.length_b   1.000
_cell.length_c   1.000
_cell.angle_alpha   90.00
_cell.angle_beta   90.00
_cell.angle_gamma   90.00
#
_symmetry.space_group_name_H-M   'P 1'
#
loop_
_entity.id
_entity.type
_entity.pdbx_description
1 polymer ?
#
loop_
_entity_poly.entity_id
_entity_poly.type
_entity_poly.pdbx_seq_one_letter_code
_entity_poly.pdbx_strand_id
1 'polypeptide(L)'
;MLMRPTTICLALVAATLTSVCPAQQTGTPRQFFAADYHKKIAALVKADNSVAWSIPIRDIHDAQPLPNGNWLLQTSFTNVIELDKSGKEVWRYDAGKTSDGKQVEIHAFRRLDNGLTMIAESGTTRILEVAQDGTIKHSIPLKVSKPDPHRDTRLVRPTPDGNYLVSHEAENLVREYRRDGSIAWEHNVGSKVYSASRLANGNTLIGTGDGHSVQEISPDHKIVWQISEKEIPNVRLAWVTMVERLPNGNTWIVNCHG
;
A
#
# COMPACT_ATOMS: atom_id res chain seq x y z
N MET A 1 52.61 34.52 -56.33
CA MET A 1 53.23 34.50 -54.99
C MET A 1 52.53 35.54 -54.13
N LEU A 2 51.57 35.13 -53.29
CA LEU A 2 51.05 35.90 -52.15
C LEU A 2 50.30 34.89 -51.25
N MET A 3 50.92 34.57 -50.12
CA MET A 3 50.45 33.63 -49.10
C MET A 3 49.26 34.23 -48.34
N ARG A 4 48.23 33.41 -48.05
CA ARG A 4 47.19 33.73 -47.06
C ARG A 4 47.61 33.15 -45.70
N PRO A 5 47.44 33.87 -44.58
CA PRO A 5 47.76 33.34 -43.26
C PRO A 5 46.62 32.46 -42.74
N THR A 6 46.97 31.32 -42.16
CA THR A 6 46.05 30.42 -41.47
C THR A 6 45.91 30.86 -40.03
N THR A 7 44.76 31.40 -39.64
CA THR A 7 44.44 31.72 -38.24
C THR A 7 43.99 30.45 -37.53
N ILE A 8 44.76 29.96 -36.56
CA ILE A 8 44.37 28.85 -35.68
C ILE A 8 43.59 29.45 -34.50
N CYS A 9 42.28 29.20 -34.45
CA CYS A 9 41.47 29.47 -33.26
C CYS A 9 41.67 28.34 -32.24
N LEU A 10 42.30 28.66 -31.11
CA LEU A 10 42.33 27.78 -29.94
C LEU A 10 40.99 27.90 -29.21
N ALA A 11 40.15 26.86 -29.28
CA ALA A 11 38.92 26.79 -28.48
C ALA A 11 39.26 26.31 -27.05
N LEU A 12 39.12 27.20 -26.07
CA LEU A 12 39.19 26.84 -24.65
C LEU A 12 37.92 26.07 -24.27
N VAL A 13 38.05 24.77 -23.98
CA VAL A 13 36.95 23.97 -23.42
C VAL A 13 36.90 24.24 -21.91
N ALA A 14 35.94 25.05 -21.47
CA ALA A 14 35.65 25.23 -20.06
C ALA A 14 34.95 23.97 -19.52
N ALA A 15 35.68 23.16 -18.74
CA ALA A 15 35.10 22.03 -18.02
C ALA A 15 34.20 22.56 -16.89
N THR A 16 32.89 22.49 -17.07
CA THR A 16 31.93 22.76 -15.99
C THR A 16 31.98 21.62 -14.98
N LEU A 17 32.63 21.84 -13.84
CA LEU A 17 32.54 20.98 -12.66
C LEU A 17 31.11 21.05 -12.13
N THR A 18 30.31 20.03 -12.41
CA THR A 18 29.01 19.84 -11.75
C THR A 18 29.28 19.41 -10.31
N SER A 19 29.10 20.35 -9.38
CA SER A 19 29.03 20.03 -7.95
C SER A 19 27.80 19.16 -7.73
N VAL A 20 28.00 17.85 -7.62
CA VAL A 20 26.98 16.95 -7.10
C VAL A 20 26.83 17.32 -5.63
N CYS A 21 25.85 18.16 -5.28
CA CYS A 21 25.45 18.30 -3.89
C CYS A 21 24.98 16.91 -3.44
N PRO A 22 25.66 16.24 -2.50
CA PRO A 22 25.09 15.04 -1.90
C PRO A 22 23.76 15.45 -1.30
N ALA A 23 22.70 14.68 -1.57
CA ALA A 23 21.39 14.91 -0.98
C ALA A 23 21.57 15.07 0.54
N GLN A 24 21.28 16.25 1.05
CA GLN A 24 21.50 16.57 2.45
C GLN A 24 20.37 15.93 3.26
N GLN A 25 20.54 14.67 3.65
CA GLN A 25 19.64 14.02 4.59
C GLN A 25 19.88 14.64 5.98
N THR A 26 19.07 15.63 6.35
CA THR A 26 19.14 16.35 7.64
C THR A 26 18.39 15.66 8.78
N GLY A 27 17.63 14.60 8.47
CA GLY A 27 16.85 13.84 9.46
C GLY A 27 17.62 12.65 10.05
N THR A 28 17.19 12.19 11.23
CA THR A 28 17.67 10.95 11.83
C THR A 28 17.60 9.80 10.82
N PRO A 29 18.71 9.10 10.53
CA PRO A 29 18.70 7.93 9.66
C PRO A 29 17.72 6.86 10.15
N ARG A 30 16.97 6.24 9.24
CA ARG A 30 15.95 5.23 9.56
C ARG A 30 16.13 4.00 8.68
N GLN A 31 15.83 2.85 9.26
CA GLN A 31 15.59 1.65 8.48
C GLN A 31 14.27 1.80 7.72
N PHE A 32 14.21 1.28 6.50
CA PHE A 32 12.98 1.24 5.71
C PHE A 32 12.88 -0.07 4.94
N PHE A 33 11.65 -0.49 4.69
CA PHE A 33 11.34 -1.55 3.75
C PHE A 33 10.94 -0.92 2.42
N ALA A 34 11.43 -1.50 1.33
CA ALA A 34 11.04 -1.13 -0.01
C ALA A 34 10.76 -2.39 -0.81
N ALA A 35 9.74 -2.34 -1.65
CA ALA A 35 9.47 -3.37 -2.61
C ALA A 35 9.15 -2.73 -3.95
N ASP A 36 9.71 -3.32 -5.01
CA ASP A 36 9.63 -2.81 -6.36
C ASP A 36 8.99 -3.87 -7.25
N TYR A 37 7.79 -3.54 -7.73
CA TYR A 37 7.00 -4.40 -8.60
C TYR A 37 7.67 -4.65 -9.97
N HIS A 38 8.44 -3.71 -10.50
CA HIS A 38 9.12 -3.87 -11.79
C HIS A 38 10.43 -4.63 -11.65
N LYS A 39 11.19 -4.35 -10.59
CA LYS A 39 12.45 -5.05 -10.28
C LYS A 39 12.25 -6.41 -9.63
N LYS A 40 11.01 -6.74 -9.21
CA LYS A 40 10.64 -8.03 -8.64
C LYS A 40 11.45 -8.37 -7.38
N ILE A 41 11.65 -7.34 -6.53
CA ILE A 41 12.45 -7.43 -5.32
C ILE A 41 11.78 -6.72 -4.14
N ALA A 42 11.90 -7.31 -2.95
CA ALA A 42 11.65 -6.64 -1.68
C ALA A 42 12.94 -6.63 -0.85
N ALA A 43 13.19 -5.55 -0.13
CA ALA A 43 14.40 -5.39 0.68
C ALA A 43 14.13 -4.57 1.95
N LEU A 44 14.83 -4.95 3.02
CA LEU A 44 14.96 -4.13 4.21
C LEU A 44 16.32 -3.42 4.16
N VAL A 45 16.29 -2.10 4.10
CA VAL A 45 17.48 -1.24 4.01
C VAL A 45 17.72 -0.60 5.36
N LYS A 46 18.92 -0.77 5.92
CA LYS A 46 19.30 -0.21 7.22
C LYS A 46 19.51 1.31 7.11
N ALA A 47 19.60 1.94 8.29
CA ALA A 47 19.85 3.36 8.42
C ALA A 47 21.16 3.86 7.77
N ASP A 48 22.14 2.98 7.59
CA ASP A 48 23.42 3.26 6.91
C ASP A 48 23.38 2.97 5.39
N ASN A 49 22.19 2.77 4.82
CA ASN A 49 21.93 2.36 3.43
C ASN A 49 22.43 0.96 3.05
N SER A 50 22.96 0.18 3.98
CA SER A 50 23.28 -1.22 3.72
C SER A 50 21.99 -2.07 3.65
N VAL A 51 21.96 -3.05 2.75
CA VAL A 51 20.84 -3.99 2.65
C VAL A 51 20.96 -5.00 3.80
N ALA A 52 19.94 -5.08 4.67
CA ALA A 52 19.88 -6.10 5.71
C ALA A 52 19.57 -7.47 5.13
N TRP A 53 18.56 -7.52 4.26
CA TRP A 53 18.19 -8.68 3.45
C TRP A 53 17.37 -8.22 2.25
N SER A 54 17.33 -9.07 1.22
CA SER A 54 16.42 -8.93 0.09
C SER A 54 15.89 -10.29 -0.34
N ILE A 55 14.68 -10.30 -0.90
CA ILE A 55 14.04 -11.50 -1.43
C ILE A 55 13.38 -11.19 -2.80
N PRO A 56 13.28 -12.19 -3.69
CA PRO A 56 12.50 -12.04 -4.90
C PRO A 56 11.00 -11.98 -4.58
N ILE A 57 10.27 -11.15 -5.33
CA ILE A 57 8.80 -11.08 -5.29
C ILE A 57 8.24 -11.06 -6.72
N ARG A 58 7.01 -11.53 -6.88
CA ARG A 58 6.24 -11.39 -8.12
C ARG A 58 5.33 -10.17 -8.05
N ASP A 59 4.51 -10.07 -7.01
CA ASP A 59 3.50 -9.03 -6.82
C ASP A 59 3.47 -8.56 -5.37
N ILE A 60 3.21 -7.28 -5.13
CA ILE A 60 3.11 -6.72 -3.78
C ILE A 60 2.18 -5.51 -3.74
N HIS A 61 1.24 -5.50 -2.80
CA HIS A 61 0.42 -4.33 -2.46
C HIS A 61 0.54 -3.92 -0.98
N ASP A 62 0.91 -4.85 -0.10
CA ASP A 62 0.97 -4.60 1.34
C ASP A 62 2.23 -5.25 1.95
N ALA A 63 2.72 -4.64 3.02
CA ALA A 63 3.84 -5.12 3.83
C ALA A 63 3.83 -4.37 5.16
N GLN A 64 4.17 -5.05 6.25
CA GLN A 64 4.17 -4.43 7.57
C GLN A 64 5.24 -5.01 8.50
N PRO A 65 5.90 -4.17 9.29
CA PRO A 65 6.70 -4.64 10.40
C PRO A 65 5.79 -5.23 11.48
N LEU A 66 6.28 -6.23 12.18
CA LEU A 66 5.64 -6.84 13.35
C LEU A 66 6.39 -6.44 14.63
N PRO A 67 5.73 -6.42 15.81
CA PRO A 67 6.37 -6.04 17.08
C PRO A 67 7.59 -6.87 17.48
N ASN A 68 7.66 -8.13 17.04
CA ASN A 68 8.80 -9.01 17.26
C ASN A 68 10.01 -8.67 16.36
N GLY A 69 9.87 -7.71 15.44
CA GLY A 69 10.87 -7.29 14.46
C GLY A 69 10.86 -8.13 13.17
N ASN A 70 9.89 -9.03 13.02
CA ASN A 70 9.64 -9.74 11.77
C ASN A 70 8.87 -8.84 10.79
N TRP A 71 8.72 -9.31 9.55
CA TRP A 71 7.97 -8.64 8.50
C TRP A 71 6.89 -9.55 7.96
N LEU A 72 5.66 -9.06 7.88
CA LEU A 72 4.55 -9.73 7.21
C LEU A 72 4.35 -9.06 5.85
N LEU A 73 4.42 -9.82 4.77
CA LEU A 73 4.33 -9.33 3.40
C LEU A 73 3.81 -10.41 2.45
N GLN A 74 3.52 -10.05 1.21
CA GLN A 74 3.25 -11.01 0.14
C GLN A 74 4.41 -11.08 -0.84
N THR A 75 4.61 -12.25 -1.45
CA THR A 75 5.55 -12.43 -2.57
C THR A 75 4.83 -12.71 -3.90
N SER A 76 3.54 -13.03 -3.85
CA SER A 76 2.62 -13.07 -5.00
C SER A 76 1.22 -12.69 -4.52
N PHE A 77 0.30 -12.46 -5.45
CA PHE A 77 -1.10 -12.28 -5.09
C PHE A 77 -1.77 -13.50 -4.42
N THR A 78 -1.11 -14.66 -4.32
CA THR A 78 -1.71 -15.88 -3.76
C THR A 78 -1.12 -16.29 -2.42
N ASN A 79 -0.17 -15.54 -1.87
CA ASN A 79 0.47 -15.88 -0.60
C ASN A 79 0.71 -14.67 0.31
N VAL A 80 0.81 -14.96 1.59
CA VAL A 80 1.33 -14.05 2.61
C VAL A 80 2.40 -14.81 3.38
N ILE A 81 3.53 -14.18 3.66
CA ILE A 81 4.65 -14.78 4.38
C ILE A 81 5.07 -13.89 5.55
N GLU A 82 5.60 -14.52 6.60
CA GLU A 82 6.34 -13.82 7.65
C GLU A 82 7.84 -14.12 7.47
N LEU A 83 8.64 -13.06 7.39
CA LEU A 83 10.10 -13.14 7.40
C LEU A 83 10.62 -12.75 8.78
N ASP A 84 11.59 -13.50 9.30
CA ASP A 84 12.32 -13.09 10.48
C ASP A 84 13.27 -11.90 10.19
N LYS A 85 13.95 -11.43 11.23
CA LYS A 85 14.90 -10.30 11.15
C LYS A 85 16.05 -10.53 10.14
N SER A 86 16.35 -11.78 9.79
CA SER A 86 17.38 -12.15 8.82
C SER A 86 16.85 -12.29 7.40
N GLY A 87 15.54 -12.12 7.19
CA GLY A 87 14.89 -12.31 5.88
C GLY A 87 14.56 -13.78 5.59
N LYS A 88 14.59 -14.66 6.59
CA LYS A 88 14.19 -16.06 6.44
C LYS A 88 12.70 -16.21 6.67
N GLU A 89 12.04 -16.94 5.78
CA GLU A 89 10.62 -17.30 5.95
C GLU A 89 10.40 -18.19 7.17
N VAL A 90 9.48 -17.76 8.04
CA VAL A 90 9.09 -18.47 9.28
C VAL A 90 7.61 -18.80 9.34
N TRP A 91 6.80 -18.26 8.43
CA TRP A 91 5.39 -18.59 8.29
C TRP A 91 4.89 -18.28 6.87
N ARG A 92 3.86 -19.01 6.43
CA ARG A 92 3.21 -18.85 5.13
C ARG A 92 1.72 -19.16 5.19
N TYR A 93 0.94 -18.30 4.56
CA TYR A 93 -0.39 -18.58 4.05
C TYR A 93 -0.35 -18.76 2.53
N ASP A 94 -1.11 -19.73 2.04
CA ASP A 94 -1.23 -20.07 0.62
C ASP A 94 -2.71 -20.21 0.26
N ALA A 95 -3.24 -19.25 -0.50
CA ALA A 95 -4.64 -19.21 -0.89
C ALA A 95 -5.04 -20.41 -1.75
N GLY A 96 -4.10 -21.05 -2.45
CA GLY A 96 -4.39 -22.25 -3.25
C GLY A 96 -4.89 -23.43 -2.41
N LYS A 97 -4.61 -23.43 -1.10
CA LYS A 97 -5.06 -24.48 -0.17
C LYS A 97 -6.47 -24.25 0.36
N THR A 98 -7.03 -23.06 0.16
CA THR A 98 -8.30 -22.63 0.77
C THR A 98 -9.32 -22.15 -0.26
N SER A 99 -8.90 -21.89 -1.51
CA SER A 99 -9.77 -21.30 -2.55
C SER A 99 -10.67 -22.27 -3.29
N ASP A 100 -10.59 -23.58 -3.01
CA ASP A 100 -11.32 -24.64 -3.73
C ASP A 100 -11.15 -24.58 -5.25
N GLY A 101 -9.93 -24.24 -5.70
CA GLY A 101 -9.59 -24.12 -7.12
C GLY A 101 -10.03 -22.82 -7.78
N LYS A 102 -10.67 -21.90 -7.04
CA LYS A 102 -10.99 -20.55 -7.55
C LYS A 102 -9.73 -19.69 -7.64
N GLN A 103 -9.69 -18.81 -8.64
CA GLN A 103 -8.68 -17.77 -8.72
C GLN A 103 -8.86 -16.79 -7.56
N VAL A 104 -7.76 -16.46 -6.90
CA VAL A 104 -7.73 -15.54 -5.75
C VAL A 104 -6.59 -14.56 -5.92
N GLU A 105 -6.83 -13.29 -5.58
CA GLU A 105 -5.76 -12.35 -5.26
C GLU A 105 -5.95 -11.78 -3.87
N ILE A 106 -4.85 -11.68 -3.15
CA ILE A 106 -4.71 -11.04 -1.86
C ILE A 106 -4.13 -9.66 -2.12
N HIS A 107 -4.86 -8.63 -1.69
CA HIS A 107 -4.41 -7.23 -1.79
C HIS A 107 -4.19 -6.59 -0.41
N ALA A 108 -4.69 -7.20 0.66
CA ALA A 108 -4.53 -6.70 2.02
C ALA A 108 -4.51 -7.82 3.05
N PHE A 109 -3.66 -7.62 4.06
CA PHE A 109 -3.56 -8.51 5.22
C PHE A 109 -3.02 -7.75 6.43
N ARG A 110 -3.35 -8.20 7.64
CA ARG A 110 -2.95 -7.55 8.90
C ARG A 110 -2.75 -8.59 9.98
N ARG A 111 -1.59 -8.58 10.66
CA ARG A 111 -1.49 -9.24 11.96
C ARG A 111 -2.34 -8.45 12.95
N LEU A 112 -3.31 -9.12 13.56
CA LEU A 112 -4.21 -8.56 14.56
C LEU A 112 -3.59 -8.67 15.96
N ASP A 113 -4.09 -7.87 16.90
CA ASP A 113 -3.59 -7.82 18.28
C ASP A 113 -3.76 -9.16 19.03
N ASN A 114 -4.74 -9.97 18.62
CA ASN A 114 -4.95 -11.32 19.16
C ASN A 114 -4.01 -12.39 18.56
N GLY A 115 -3.08 -11.98 17.68
CA GLY A 115 -2.11 -12.86 17.04
C GLY A 115 -2.61 -13.56 15.77
N LEU A 116 -3.89 -13.46 15.42
CA LEU A 116 -4.40 -13.96 14.14
C LEU A 116 -3.95 -13.06 12.98
N THR A 117 -3.86 -13.62 11.79
CA THR A 117 -3.60 -12.86 10.56
C THR A 117 -4.89 -12.70 9.79
N MET A 118 -5.38 -11.47 9.66
CA MET A 118 -6.45 -11.11 8.73
C MET A 118 -5.92 -11.17 7.30
N ILE A 119 -6.66 -11.81 6.40
CA ILE A 119 -6.35 -11.92 4.97
C ILE A 119 -7.62 -11.66 4.17
N ALA A 120 -7.60 -10.64 3.31
CA ALA A 120 -8.70 -10.35 2.39
C ALA A 120 -8.46 -11.08 1.06
N GLU A 121 -9.39 -11.97 0.70
CA GLU A 121 -9.34 -12.71 -0.55
C GLU A 121 -10.38 -12.17 -1.53
N SER A 122 -9.89 -11.55 -2.61
CA SER A 122 -10.67 -11.25 -3.80
C SER A 122 -10.88 -12.53 -4.63
N GLY A 123 -11.99 -12.63 -5.37
CA GLY A 123 -12.39 -13.80 -6.15
C GLY A 123 -13.20 -14.80 -5.33
N THR A 124 -12.78 -15.11 -4.10
CA THR A 124 -13.56 -15.88 -3.11
C THR A 124 -14.43 -14.99 -2.21
N THR A 125 -14.30 -13.66 -2.34
CA THR A 125 -15.13 -12.63 -1.69
C THR A 125 -15.26 -12.82 -0.18
N ARG A 126 -14.13 -12.89 0.53
CA ARG A 126 -14.14 -13.10 1.98
C ARG A 126 -12.92 -12.49 2.68
N ILE A 127 -13.07 -12.25 3.97
CA ILE A 127 -11.96 -12.00 4.89
C ILE A 127 -11.78 -13.24 5.76
N LEU A 128 -10.55 -13.71 5.90
CA LEU A 128 -10.19 -14.81 6.79
C LEU A 128 -9.39 -14.30 7.97
N GLU A 129 -9.58 -14.91 9.14
CA GLU A 129 -8.67 -14.78 10.28
C GLU A 129 -7.95 -16.11 10.51
N VAL A 130 -6.65 -16.12 10.26
CA VAL A 130 -5.83 -17.33 10.20
C VAL A 130 -4.86 -17.37 11.38
N ALA A 131 -4.84 -18.48 12.11
CA ALA A 131 -3.89 -18.71 13.19
C ALA A 131 -2.48 -19.06 12.67
N GLN A 132 -1.48 -19.00 13.55
CA GLN A 132 -0.08 -19.30 13.18
C GLN A 132 0.10 -20.73 12.67
N ASP A 133 -0.74 -21.67 13.12
CA ASP A 133 -0.75 -23.06 12.65
C ASP A 133 -1.44 -23.26 11.29
N GLY A 134 -1.96 -22.18 10.68
CA GLY A 134 -2.69 -22.20 9.41
C GLY A 134 -4.20 -22.46 9.55
N THR A 135 -4.71 -22.70 10.76
CA THR A 135 -6.14 -22.91 10.99
C THR A 135 -6.92 -21.62 10.72
N ILE A 136 -7.94 -21.71 9.88
CA ILE A 136 -8.92 -20.63 9.70
C ILE A 136 -9.82 -20.60 10.94
N LYS A 137 -9.72 -19.53 11.73
CA LYS A 137 -10.54 -19.32 12.93
C LYS A 137 -11.85 -18.60 12.62
N HIS A 138 -11.85 -17.78 11.57
CA HIS A 138 -13.03 -17.05 11.15
C HIS A 138 -13.05 -16.79 9.64
N SER A 139 -14.25 -16.73 9.07
CA SER A 139 -14.49 -16.41 7.66
C SER A 139 -15.67 -15.46 7.57
N ILE A 140 -15.43 -14.26 7.03
CA ILE A 140 -16.40 -13.18 6.92
C ILE A 140 -16.73 -13.01 5.43
N PRO A 141 -17.98 -13.28 5.00
CA PRO A 141 -18.35 -13.11 3.61
C PRO A 141 -18.39 -11.62 3.27
N LEU A 142 -17.85 -11.27 2.10
CA LEU A 142 -17.98 -9.94 1.51
C LEU A 142 -19.14 -9.92 0.52
N LYS A 143 -19.89 -8.83 0.51
CA LYS A 143 -20.89 -8.56 -0.51
C LYS A 143 -20.18 -8.00 -1.73
N VAL A 144 -20.22 -8.72 -2.86
CA VAL A 144 -19.69 -8.26 -4.14
C VAL A 144 -20.65 -8.69 -5.24
N SER A 145 -21.08 -7.74 -6.08
CA SER A 145 -22.07 -7.99 -7.13
C SER A 145 -21.54 -8.80 -8.31
N LYS A 146 -20.27 -8.59 -8.67
CA LYS A 146 -19.58 -9.28 -9.77
C LYS A 146 -18.15 -9.64 -9.32
N PRO A 147 -17.96 -10.82 -8.70
CA PRO A 147 -16.65 -11.23 -8.21
C PRO A 147 -15.58 -11.21 -9.30
N ASP A 148 -14.45 -10.60 -8.97
CA ASP A 148 -13.27 -10.41 -9.80
C ASP A 148 -12.04 -10.54 -8.89
N PRO A 149 -11.19 -11.56 -9.09
CA PRO A 149 -10.04 -11.78 -8.23
C PRO A 149 -9.11 -10.57 -8.19
N HIS A 150 -9.07 -9.73 -9.22
CA HIS A 150 -8.21 -8.56 -9.24
C HIS A 150 -8.87 -7.28 -8.73
N ARG A 151 -10.20 -7.22 -8.56
CA ARG A 151 -10.90 -5.92 -8.34
C ARG A 151 -11.96 -5.89 -7.25
N ASP A 152 -12.19 -7.01 -6.56
CA ASP A 152 -13.16 -7.05 -5.46
C ASP A 152 -12.77 -6.11 -4.32
N THR A 153 -11.48 -6.08 -3.99
CA THR A 153 -10.94 -5.28 -2.89
C THR A 153 -9.58 -4.65 -3.22
N ARG A 154 -9.22 -3.62 -2.45
CA ARG A 154 -7.85 -3.09 -2.36
C ARG A 154 -7.40 -3.16 -0.90
N LEU A 155 -7.30 -2.03 -0.21
CA LEU A 155 -6.95 -2.03 1.20
C LEU A 155 -8.12 -2.53 2.05
N VAL A 156 -7.79 -3.37 3.01
CA VAL A 156 -8.67 -3.79 4.11
C VAL A 156 -7.96 -3.53 5.43
N ARG A 157 -8.63 -2.85 6.37
CA ARG A 157 -8.08 -2.55 7.70
C ARG A 157 -9.10 -2.82 8.81
N PRO A 158 -8.65 -3.33 9.97
CA PRO A 158 -9.52 -3.43 11.13
C PRO A 158 -9.93 -2.03 11.61
N THR A 159 -11.12 -1.94 12.19
CA THR A 159 -11.58 -0.74 12.92
C THR A 159 -11.43 -0.95 14.43
N PRO A 160 -11.46 0.11 15.25
CA PRO A 160 -11.43 -0.02 16.72
C PRO A 160 -12.56 -0.89 17.29
N ASP A 161 -13.69 -1.00 16.58
CA ASP A 161 -14.83 -1.84 16.97
C ASP A 161 -14.64 -3.33 16.64
N GLY A 162 -13.49 -3.71 16.06
CA GLY A 162 -13.20 -5.08 15.64
C GLY A 162 -13.88 -5.50 14.33
N ASN A 163 -14.45 -4.54 13.59
CA ASN A 163 -14.96 -4.73 12.23
C ASN A 163 -13.82 -4.60 11.21
N TYR A 164 -14.15 -4.75 9.92
CA TYR A 164 -13.22 -4.52 8.82
C TYR A 164 -13.75 -3.46 7.86
N LEU A 165 -12.95 -2.43 7.63
CA LEU A 165 -13.17 -1.43 6.61
C LEU A 165 -12.51 -1.88 5.30
N VAL A 166 -13.31 -2.01 4.25
CA VAL A 166 -12.96 -2.63 2.96
C VAL A 166 -13.16 -1.62 1.85
N SER A 167 -12.10 -1.34 1.10
CA SER A 167 -12.16 -0.58 -0.15
C SER A 167 -12.54 -1.50 -1.31
N HIS A 168 -13.75 -1.37 -1.83
CA HIS A 168 -14.22 -2.11 -3.01
C HIS A 168 -13.94 -1.33 -4.29
N GLU A 169 -12.86 -1.69 -4.99
CA GLU A 169 -12.41 -0.96 -6.17
C GLU A 169 -13.44 -0.97 -7.30
N ALA A 170 -13.88 -2.15 -7.76
CA ALA A 170 -14.81 -2.24 -8.88
C ALA A 170 -16.22 -1.69 -8.59
N GLU A 171 -16.59 -1.60 -7.31
CA GLU A 171 -17.89 -1.07 -6.88
C GLU A 171 -17.82 0.42 -6.51
N ASN A 172 -16.65 1.04 -6.55
CA ASN A 172 -16.42 2.46 -6.26
C ASN A 172 -16.87 2.91 -4.85
N LEU A 173 -16.78 2.02 -3.87
CA LEU A 173 -17.33 2.27 -2.53
C LEU A 173 -16.47 1.68 -1.43
N VAL A 174 -16.67 2.18 -0.21
CA VAL A 174 -16.09 1.62 1.02
C VAL A 174 -17.19 1.05 1.88
N ARG A 175 -16.95 -0.14 2.46
CA ARG A 175 -17.85 -0.76 3.43
C ARG A 175 -17.14 -1.10 4.71
N GLU A 176 -17.83 -0.94 5.83
CA GLU A 176 -17.44 -1.55 7.09
C GLU A 176 -18.27 -2.82 7.31
N TYR A 177 -17.60 -3.96 7.41
CA TYR A 177 -18.21 -5.25 7.67
C TYR A 177 -18.05 -5.64 9.13
N ARG A 178 -19.17 -6.00 9.75
CA ARG A 178 -19.15 -6.72 11.03
C ARG A 178 -18.61 -8.13 10.84
N ARG A 179 -18.27 -8.74 11.96
CA ARG A 179 -17.75 -10.11 12.03
C ARG A 179 -18.69 -11.15 11.42
N ASP A 180 -19.99 -10.91 11.34
CA ASP A 180 -20.96 -11.82 10.71
C ASP A 180 -21.14 -11.58 9.19
N GLY A 181 -20.44 -10.60 8.61
CA GLY A 181 -20.58 -10.20 7.21
C GLY A 181 -21.70 -9.18 6.95
N SER A 182 -22.43 -8.75 7.98
CA SER A 182 -23.37 -7.64 7.85
C SER A 182 -22.63 -6.30 7.67
N ILE A 183 -23.24 -5.39 6.93
CA ILE A 183 -22.66 -4.07 6.66
C ILE A 183 -23.04 -3.12 7.82
N ALA A 184 -22.04 -2.55 8.48
CA ALA A 184 -22.20 -1.55 9.52
C ALA A 184 -22.29 -0.12 8.96
N TRP A 185 -21.55 0.14 7.88
CA TRP A 185 -21.46 1.43 7.23
C TRP A 185 -21.06 1.25 5.75
N GLU A 186 -21.58 2.09 4.87
CA GLU A 186 -21.25 2.07 3.43
C GLU A 186 -21.18 3.50 2.90
N HIS A 187 -20.18 3.80 2.08
CA HIS A 187 -20.08 5.09 1.40
C HIS A 187 -19.64 4.92 -0.04
N ASN A 188 -20.46 5.42 -0.95
CA ASN A 188 -20.13 5.49 -2.37
C ASN A 188 -19.14 6.64 -2.60
N VAL A 189 -17.92 6.28 -3.00
CA VAL A 189 -16.84 7.23 -3.28
C VAL A 189 -16.99 7.81 -4.70
N GLY A 190 -17.65 7.08 -5.60
CA GLY A 190 -17.88 7.49 -6.99
C GLY A 190 -16.68 7.28 -7.92
N SER A 191 -15.58 6.74 -7.40
CA SER A 191 -14.36 6.40 -8.13
C SER A 191 -13.80 5.07 -7.62
N LYS A 192 -12.91 4.45 -8.39
CA LYS A 192 -12.25 3.22 -7.98
C LYS A 192 -11.36 3.51 -6.78
N VAL A 193 -11.81 3.06 -5.61
CA VAL A 193 -11.16 3.37 -4.33
C VAL A 193 -10.04 2.39 -4.05
N TYR A 194 -8.93 2.90 -3.49
CA TYR A 194 -7.80 2.05 -3.11
C TYR A 194 -7.68 1.85 -1.60
N SER A 195 -7.85 2.91 -0.80
CA SER A 195 -7.67 2.81 0.64
C SER A 195 -8.75 3.54 1.42
N ALA A 196 -9.04 2.99 2.60
CA ALA A 196 -9.82 3.65 3.63
C ALA A 196 -9.30 3.23 5.01
N SER A 197 -9.28 4.17 5.95
CA SER A 197 -8.93 3.90 7.35
C SER A 197 -9.81 4.71 8.30
N ARG A 198 -10.21 4.08 9.42
CA ARG A 198 -10.96 4.77 10.47
C ARG A 198 -9.98 5.59 11.32
N LEU A 199 -10.24 6.87 11.46
CA LEU A 199 -9.48 7.80 12.30
C LEU A 199 -9.98 7.75 13.75
N ALA A 200 -9.15 8.23 14.68
CA ALA A 200 -9.47 8.24 16.12
C ALA A 200 -10.70 9.08 16.48
N ASN A 201 -11.06 10.08 15.66
CA ASN A 201 -12.26 10.89 15.82
C ASN A 201 -13.54 10.21 15.27
N GLY A 202 -13.44 8.99 14.76
CA GLY A 202 -14.55 8.26 14.16
C GLY A 202 -14.78 8.55 12.67
N ASN A 203 -14.08 9.53 12.08
CA ASN A 203 -14.15 9.77 10.63
C ASN A 203 -13.38 8.71 9.85
N THR A 204 -13.65 8.62 8.55
CA THR A 204 -12.96 7.72 7.62
C THR A 204 -12.10 8.54 6.67
N LEU A 205 -10.78 8.30 6.65
CA LEU A 205 -9.88 8.86 5.65
C LEU A 205 -9.82 7.93 4.44
N ILE A 206 -10.09 8.44 3.24
CA ILE A 206 -10.22 7.68 2.00
C ILE A 206 -9.25 8.22 0.94
N GLY A 207 -8.41 7.34 0.40
CA GLY A 207 -7.65 7.58 -0.82
C GLY A 207 -8.50 7.17 -2.02
N THR A 208 -8.93 8.14 -2.83
CA THR A 208 -10.00 7.92 -3.81
C THR A 208 -9.54 7.24 -5.10
N GLY A 209 -8.33 6.67 -5.16
CA GLY A 209 -7.76 6.04 -6.35
C GLY A 209 -7.82 6.94 -7.59
N ASP A 210 -8.59 6.57 -8.61
CA ASP A 210 -8.79 7.40 -9.83
C ASP A 210 -9.73 8.60 -9.64
N GLY A 211 -10.19 8.85 -8.42
CA GLY A 211 -10.87 10.11 -8.07
C GLY A 211 -9.92 11.29 -7.84
N HIS A 212 -8.59 11.06 -7.91
CA HIS A 212 -7.56 12.11 -7.85
C HIS A 212 -7.63 13.00 -6.58
N SER A 213 -8.04 12.41 -5.45
CA SER A 213 -8.25 13.15 -4.20
C SER A 213 -8.04 12.29 -2.94
N VAL A 214 -7.99 12.95 -1.80
CA VAL A 214 -8.14 12.33 -0.48
C VAL A 214 -9.30 13.01 0.23
N GLN A 215 -10.17 12.22 0.86
CA GLN A 215 -11.35 12.72 1.55
C GLN A 215 -11.38 12.20 2.99
N GLU A 216 -11.74 13.06 3.93
CA GLU A 216 -12.14 12.67 5.28
C GLU A 216 -13.67 12.74 5.38
N ILE A 217 -14.28 11.59 5.63
CA ILE A 217 -15.73 11.40 5.65
C ILE A 217 -16.20 11.18 7.08
N SER A 218 -17.18 11.94 7.55
CA SER A 218 -17.80 11.73 8.85
C SER A 218 -18.75 10.51 8.87
N PRO A 219 -19.12 9.99 10.06
CA PRO A 219 -20.09 8.90 10.17
C PRO A 219 -21.45 9.18 9.50
N ASP A 220 -21.88 10.44 9.43
CA ASP A 220 -23.09 10.89 8.73
C ASP A 220 -22.88 11.16 7.22
N HIS A 221 -21.79 10.62 6.65
CA HIS A 221 -21.46 10.63 5.22
C HIS A 221 -21.16 12.02 4.62
N LYS A 222 -20.72 12.98 5.44
CA LYS A 222 -20.28 14.30 4.96
C LYS A 222 -18.77 14.30 4.72
N ILE A 223 -18.35 14.91 3.62
CA ILE A 223 -16.96 15.28 3.42
C ILE A 223 -16.65 16.44 4.37
N VAL A 224 -15.84 16.20 5.40
CA VAL A 224 -15.46 17.21 6.40
C VAL A 224 -14.07 17.79 6.14
N TRP A 225 -13.26 17.12 5.31
CA TRP A 225 -12.01 17.62 4.77
C TRP A 225 -11.72 16.93 3.44
N GLN A 226 -11.05 17.61 2.53
CA GLN A 226 -10.61 17.05 1.26
C GLN A 226 -9.33 17.76 0.79
N ILE A 227 -8.52 17.06 0.00
CA ILE A 227 -7.52 17.66 -0.88
C ILE A 227 -7.60 17.01 -2.26
N SER A 228 -7.54 17.83 -3.31
CA SER A 228 -7.57 17.41 -4.71
C SER A 228 -6.34 17.90 -5.48
N GLU A 229 -6.12 17.36 -6.68
CA GLU A 229 -5.02 17.80 -7.55
C GLU A 229 -4.99 19.32 -7.83
N LYS A 230 -6.16 19.99 -7.74
CA LYS A 230 -6.29 21.43 -7.98
C LYS A 230 -5.69 22.29 -6.87
N GLU A 231 -5.42 21.69 -5.72
CA GLU A 231 -4.99 22.39 -4.50
C GLU A 231 -3.48 22.24 -4.26
N ILE A 232 -2.77 21.42 -5.05
CA ILE A 232 -1.34 21.17 -4.89
C ILE A 232 -0.57 21.70 -6.12
N PRO A 233 0.16 22.82 -5.99
CA PRO A 233 0.94 23.38 -7.09
C PRO A 233 1.96 22.37 -7.63
N ASN A 234 1.97 22.17 -8.95
CA ASN A 234 2.92 21.32 -9.67
C ASN A 234 2.88 19.82 -9.30
N VAL A 235 1.80 19.33 -8.69
CA VAL A 235 1.61 17.90 -8.41
C VAL A 235 0.29 17.44 -9.02
N ARG A 236 0.37 16.48 -9.94
CA ARG A 236 -0.82 15.78 -10.44
C ARG A 236 -1.10 14.57 -9.55
N LEU A 237 -2.28 14.51 -8.96
CA LEU A 237 -2.73 13.28 -8.29
C LEU A 237 -3.30 12.33 -9.36
N ALA A 238 -2.63 11.21 -9.59
CA ALA A 238 -3.07 10.18 -10.52
C ALA A 238 -3.85 9.12 -9.74
N TRP A 239 -3.23 7.99 -9.40
CA TRP A 239 -3.89 6.93 -8.63
C TRP A 239 -3.53 7.06 -7.14
N VAL A 240 -4.42 7.66 -6.36
CA VAL A 240 -4.21 7.87 -4.92
C VAL A 240 -4.41 6.56 -4.17
N THR A 241 -3.31 5.93 -3.77
CA THR A 241 -3.33 4.61 -3.12
C THR A 241 -3.43 4.71 -1.61
N MET A 242 -2.37 4.38 -0.87
CA MET A 242 -2.35 4.42 0.58
C MET A 242 -2.38 5.88 1.06
N VAL A 243 -3.29 6.17 1.99
CA VAL A 243 -3.33 7.44 2.72
C VAL A 243 -3.29 7.18 4.21
N GLU A 244 -2.54 8.00 4.94
CA GLU A 244 -2.40 7.87 6.40
C GLU A 244 -2.37 9.24 7.06
N ARG A 245 -3.17 9.42 8.11
CA ARG A 245 -3.06 10.57 9.00
C ARG A 245 -1.99 10.26 10.04
N LEU A 246 -0.91 11.04 10.03
CA LEU A 246 0.21 10.91 10.96
C LEU A 246 -0.13 11.52 12.33
N PRO A 247 0.58 11.14 13.41
CA PRO A 247 0.33 11.65 14.76
C PRO A 247 0.44 13.18 14.91
N ASN A 248 1.20 13.84 14.04
CA ASN A 248 1.34 15.29 14.02
C ASN A 248 0.21 16.01 13.25
N GLY A 249 -0.77 15.28 12.72
CA GLY A 249 -1.89 15.82 11.96
C GLY A 249 -1.66 15.94 10.45
N ASN A 250 -0.43 15.71 9.96
CA ASN A 250 -0.15 15.69 8.51
C ASN A 250 -0.72 14.43 7.86
N THR A 251 -1.07 14.51 6.58
CA THR A 251 -1.52 13.36 5.79
C THR A 251 -0.42 12.92 4.84
N TRP A 252 0.02 11.67 4.96
CA TRP A 252 0.83 11.01 3.93
C TRP A 252 -0.08 10.57 2.79
N ILE A 253 0.27 10.93 1.55
CA ILE A 253 -0.44 10.54 0.34
C ILE A 253 0.51 9.76 -0.58
N VAL A 254 0.20 8.49 -0.86
CA VAL A 254 0.91 7.72 -1.88
C VAL A 254 0.22 7.94 -3.24
N ASN A 255 0.93 8.63 -4.12
CA ASN A 255 0.46 8.96 -5.47
C ASN A 255 1.12 8.05 -6.51
N CYS A 256 0.40 7.03 -7.00
CA CYS A 256 0.90 6.08 -7.99
C CYS A 256 0.59 6.53 -9.42
N HIS A 257 1.47 6.19 -10.37
CA HIS A 257 1.32 6.49 -11.80
C HIS A 257 1.21 7.99 -12.14
N GLY A 258 1.65 8.86 -11.22
CA GLY A 258 1.67 10.32 -11.38
C GLY A 258 2.86 10.85 -12.16
#